data_AF-A0A9X2MK43-F1
#
_entry.id   AF-A0A9X2MK43-F1
#
_cell.length_a   1.000
_cell.length_b   1.000
_cell.length_c   1.000
_cell.angle_alpha   90.00
_cell.angle_beta   90.00
_cell.angle_gamma   90.00
#
_symmetry.space_group_name_H-M   'P 1'
#
loop_
_entity.id
_entity.type
_entity.pdbx_description
1 polymer ?
#
loop_
_entity_poly.entity_id
_entity_poly.type
_entity_poly.pdbx_seq_one_letter_code
_entity_poly.pdbx_strand_id
1 'polypeptide(L)'
;MGQKNKKKFKKLEFVISNVIMWLELGLALFILAAVVISCKDMLSLIYKIFATEALGSYEILQGFLSHILLLVVGLELALMLIKHHPGSVLEVMLYAISRKMLISSSTTLEMLLGVIALGIIFFIDKYLHVKNLED
;
A
#
# COMPACT_ATOMS: atom_id res chain seq x y z
N MET A 1 12.39 -37.64 27.07
CA MET A 1 13.20 -36.56 26.43
C MET A 1 12.38 -35.45 25.72
N GLY A 2 11.05 -35.56 25.57
CA GLY A 2 10.23 -34.65 24.73
C GLY A 2 9.76 -33.29 25.31
N GLN A 3 9.88 -33.04 26.62
CA GLN A 3 9.35 -31.80 27.23
C GLN A 3 10.30 -30.59 27.17
N LYS A 4 11.61 -30.81 27.02
CA LYS A 4 12.63 -29.73 27.03
C LYS A 4 12.61 -28.90 25.73
N ASN A 5 12.26 -29.51 24.59
CA ASN A 5 12.18 -28.81 23.29
C ASN A 5 10.94 -27.93 23.15
N LYS A 6 9.77 -28.33 23.71
CA LYS A 6 8.55 -27.50 23.66
C LYS A 6 8.71 -26.17 24.42
N LYS A 7 9.45 -26.15 25.54
CA LYS A 7 9.75 -24.90 26.28
C LYS A 7 10.72 -23.97 25.53
N LYS A 8 11.69 -24.52 24.79
CA LYS A 8 12.58 -23.71 23.94
C LYS A 8 11.85 -23.10 22.74
N PHE A 9 10.94 -23.85 22.11
CA PHE A 9 10.15 -23.37 20.97
C PHE A 9 9.25 -22.19 21.34
N LYS A 10 8.47 -22.30 22.43
CA LYS A 10 7.63 -21.18 22.90
C LYS A 10 8.43 -19.93 23.25
N LYS A 11 9.65 -20.10 23.75
CA LYS A 11 10.54 -18.97 24.08
C LYS A 11 11.07 -18.28 22.82
N LEU A 12 11.26 -19.03 21.72
CA LEU A 12 11.71 -18.49 20.44
C LEU A 12 10.59 -17.74 19.72
N GLU A 13 9.37 -18.28 19.70
CA GLU A 13 8.19 -17.61 19.13
C GLU A 13 7.92 -16.26 19.80
N PHE A 14 8.03 -16.21 21.13
CA PHE A 14 7.86 -14.96 21.89
C PHE A 14 8.92 -13.91 21.54
N VAL A 15 10.19 -14.33 21.37
CA VAL A 15 11.28 -13.42 20.99
C VAL A 15 11.09 -12.90 19.57
N ILE A 16 10.72 -13.77 18.63
CA ILE A 16 10.49 -13.40 17.23
C ILE A 16 9.32 -12.42 17.13
N SER A 17 8.20 -12.71 17.78
CA SER A 17 7.04 -11.82 17.81
C SER A 17 7.37 -10.45 18.37
N ASN A 18 8.15 -10.39 19.46
CA ASN A 18 8.55 -9.12 20.07
C ASN A 18 9.45 -8.30 19.13
N VAL A 19 10.39 -8.93 18.42
CA VAL A 19 11.25 -8.27 17.43
C VAL A 19 10.43 -7.72 16.25
N ILE A 20 9.44 -8.48 15.77
CA ILE A 20 8.55 -8.06 14.68
C ILE A 20 7.77 -6.80 15.08
N MET A 21 7.19 -6.76 16.28
CA MET A 21 6.46 -5.58 16.77
C MET A 21 7.32 -4.31 16.81
N TRP A 22 8.58 -4.42 17.25
CA TRP A 22 9.51 -3.27 17.24
C TRP A 22 9.84 -2.82 15.82
N LEU A 23 9.99 -3.76 14.89
CA LEU A 23 10.24 -3.46 13.48
C LEU A 23 9.04 -2.79 12.82
N GLU A 24 7.82 -3.29 13.03
CA GLU A 24 6.58 -2.72 12.52
C GLU A 24 6.38 -1.29 12.99
N LEU A 25 6.57 -1.04 14.29
CA LEU A 25 6.50 0.30 14.85
C LEU A 25 7.54 1.24 14.21
N GLY A 26 8.77 0.77 14.03
CA GLY A 26 9.82 1.54 13.37
C GLY A 26 9.51 1.87 11.91
N LEU A 27 9.01 0.89 11.14
CA LEU A 27 8.63 1.07 9.74
C LEU A 27 7.43 2.00 9.59
N ALA A 28 6.40 1.86 10.42
CA ALA A 28 5.24 2.74 10.40
C ALA A 28 5.64 4.20 10.70
N LEU A 29 6.52 4.42 11.69
CA LEU A 29 7.03 5.75 12.01
C LEU A 29 7.86 6.34 10.87
N PHE A 30 8.67 5.53 10.20
CA PHE A 30 9.43 5.95 9.02
C PHE A 30 8.51 6.38 7.86
N ILE A 31 7.45 5.62 7.58
CA ILE A 31 6.48 5.96 6.54
C ILE A 31 5.76 7.27 6.89
N LEU A 32 5.34 7.45 8.15
CA LEU A 32 4.72 8.70 8.60
C LEU A 32 5.65 9.90 8.43
N ALA A 33 6.93 9.77 8.76
CA ALA A 33 7.92 10.83 8.55
C ALA A 33 8.08 11.17 7.06
N ALA A 34 8.14 10.17 6.18
CA ALA A 34 8.19 10.37 4.73
C ALA A 34 6.94 11.14 4.22
N VAL A 35 5.75 10.79 4.70
CA VAL A 35 4.51 11.49 4.36
C VAL A 35 4.55 12.96 4.76
N VAL A 36 5.05 13.26 5.97
CA VAL A 36 5.20 14.64 6.46
C VAL A 36 6.18 15.44 5.59
N ILE A 37 7.32 14.85 5.23
CA ILE A 37 8.32 15.51 4.35
C ILE A 37 7.72 15.78 2.97
N SER A 38 7.00 14.82 2.38
CA SER A 38 6.36 14.97 1.08
C SER A 38 5.23 16.01 1.05
N CYS A 39 4.62 16.34 2.19
CA CYS A 39 3.62 17.41 2.27
C CYS A 39 4.18 18.77 1.80
N LYS A 40 5.48 19.04 2.05
CA LYS A 40 6.15 20.24 1.55
C LYS A 40 6.21 20.29 0.01
N ASP A 41 6.48 19.15 -0.63
CA ASP A 41 6.54 19.04 -2.08
C ASP A 41 5.16 19.28 -2.72
N MET A 42 4.10 18.78 -2.07
CA MET A 42 2.71 18.97 -2.51
C MET A 42 2.29 20.45 -2.53
N LEU A 43 2.67 21.23 -1.52
CA LEU A 43 2.39 22.66 -1.47
C LEU A 43 3.09 23.43 -2.60
N SER A 44 4.32 23.02 -2.95
CA SER A 44 5.07 23.57 -4.08
C SER A 44 4.37 23.28 -5.42
N LEU A 45 3.84 22.08 -5.59
CA LEU A 45 3.08 21.68 -6.78
C LEU A 45 1.79 22.48 -6.94
N ILE A 46 1.03 22.71 -5.85
CA ILE A 46 -0.20 23.54 -5.87
C ILE A 46 0.11 24.96 -6.33
N TYR A 47 1.17 25.57 -5.80
CA TYR A 47 1.58 26.91 -6.20
C TYR A 47 1.91 26.99 -7.69
N LYS A 48 2.57 25.95 -8.24
CA LYS A 48 2.90 25.86 -9.66
C LYS A 48 1.66 25.71 -10.56
N ILE A 49 0.63 24.98 -10.12
CA ILE A 49 -0.64 24.84 -10.86
C ILE A 49 -1.32 26.20 -11.00
N PHE A 50 -1.37 26.98 -9.91
CA PHE A 50 -2.05 28.28 -9.90
C PHE A 50 -1.30 29.35 -10.72
N ALA A 51 0.02 29.22 -10.85
CA ALA A 51 0.87 30.19 -11.56
C ALA A 51 1.09 29.90 -13.05
N THR A 52 0.65 28.75 -13.58
CA THR A 52 0.97 28.27 -14.95
C THR A 52 -0.23 28.34 -15.91
N GLU A 53 0.03 28.60 -17.19
CA GLU A 53 -0.94 28.66 -18.28
C GLU A 53 -1.59 27.28 -18.60
N ALA A 54 -2.78 27.30 -19.21
CA ALA A 54 -3.70 26.15 -19.33
C ALA A 54 -3.11 24.87 -19.98
N LEU A 55 -2.12 24.98 -20.88
CA LEU A 55 -1.53 23.83 -21.57
C LEU A 55 -0.62 22.96 -20.68
N GLY A 56 0.04 23.55 -19.67
CA GLY A 56 0.87 22.81 -18.71
C GLY A 56 0.09 22.31 -17.49
N SER A 57 -1.11 22.82 -17.26
CA SER A 57 -1.91 22.55 -16.06
C SER A 57 -2.31 21.06 -15.93
N TYR A 58 -2.59 20.38 -17.04
CA TYR A 58 -2.98 18.96 -17.01
C TYR A 58 -1.84 18.05 -16.51
N GLU A 59 -0.62 18.20 -17.03
CA GLU A 59 0.51 17.38 -16.59
C GLU A 59 0.91 17.66 -15.13
N ILE A 60 0.83 18.93 -14.72
CA ILE A 60 1.12 19.31 -13.33
C ILE A 60 0.03 18.77 -12.40
N LEU A 61 -1.25 18.79 -12.81
CA LEU A 61 -2.36 18.19 -12.07
C LEU A 61 -2.22 16.67 -11.98
N GLN A 62 -1.81 15.99 -13.06
CA GLN A 62 -1.56 14.55 -13.07
C GLN A 62 -0.41 14.20 -12.11
N GLY A 63 0.66 14.99 -12.09
CA GLY A 63 1.76 14.86 -11.13
C GLY A 63 1.35 15.11 -9.69
N PHE A 64 0.47 16.08 -9.46
CA PHE A 64 -0.11 16.39 -8.14
C PHE A 64 -0.98 15.24 -7.63
N LEU A 65 -1.95 14.81 -8.45
CA LEU A 65 -2.85 13.71 -8.10
C LEU A 65 -2.06 12.41 -7.89
N SER A 66 -1.04 12.18 -8.72
CA SER A 66 -0.06 11.12 -8.50
C SER A 66 0.52 11.21 -7.08
N HIS A 67 1.14 12.31 -6.70
CA HIS A 67 1.75 12.44 -5.37
C HIS A 67 0.76 12.18 -4.23
N ILE A 68 -0.46 12.73 -4.29
CA ILE A 68 -1.50 12.48 -3.27
C ILE A 68 -1.77 10.98 -3.15
N LEU A 69 -2.03 10.34 -4.28
CA LEU A 69 -2.42 8.95 -4.26
C LEU A 69 -1.27 8.04 -3.74
N LEU A 70 0.01 8.44 -3.91
CA LEU A 70 1.16 7.76 -3.27
C LEU A 70 1.11 7.85 -1.75
N LEU A 71 0.82 9.05 -1.24
CA LEU A 71 0.82 9.31 0.20
C LEU A 71 -0.31 8.55 0.89
N VAL A 72 -1.46 8.44 0.25
CA VAL A 72 -2.58 7.63 0.76
C VAL A 72 -2.18 6.15 0.86
N VAL A 73 -1.57 5.56 -0.18
CA VAL A 73 -1.05 4.17 -0.10
C VAL A 73 -0.06 4.04 1.05
N GLY A 74 0.88 4.98 1.19
CA GLY A 74 1.85 4.97 2.28
C GLY A 74 1.19 4.98 3.65
N LEU A 75 0.19 5.83 3.85
CA LEU A 75 -0.56 5.90 5.09
C LEU A 75 -1.33 4.60 5.38
N GLU A 76 -1.97 4.01 4.38
CA GLU A 76 -2.66 2.72 4.52
C GLU A 76 -1.70 1.60 4.90
N LEU A 77 -0.52 1.53 4.26
CA LEU A 77 0.53 0.57 4.62
C LEU A 77 1.02 0.78 6.07
N ALA A 78 1.20 2.02 6.51
CA ALA A 78 1.57 2.31 7.90
C ALA A 78 0.48 1.85 8.89
N LEU A 79 -0.80 2.03 8.55
CA LEU A 79 -1.92 1.56 9.36
C LEU A 79 -2.03 0.03 9.39
N MET A 80 -1.74 -0.64 8.25
CA MET A 80 -1.69 -2.09 8.16
C MET A 80 -0.61 -2.69 9.07
N LEU A 81 0.58 -2.06 9.13
CA LEU A 81 1.66 -2.47 10.01
C LEU A 81 1.28 -2.38 11.49
N ILE A 82 0.50 -1.36 11.88
CA ILE A 82 0.14 -1.15 13.29
C ILE A 82 -1.05 -2.02 13.71
N LYS A 83 -2.07 -2.18 12.86
CA LYS A 83 -3.31 -2.86 13.25
C LYS A 83 -3.23 -4.39 13.18
N HIS A 84 -2.13 -4.96 12.65
CA HIS A 84 -1.92 -6.39 12.48
C HIS A 84 -3.09 -7.13 11.77
N HIS A 85 -3.96 -6.35 11.15
CA HIS A 85 -5.12 -6.75 10.38
C HIS A 85 -5.04 -5.92 9.11
N PRO A 86 -4.68 -6.53 7.98
CA PRO A 86 -4.84 -5.83 6.73
C PRO A 86 -6.34 -5.55 6.57
N GLY A 87 -6.76 -4.28 6.63
CA GLY A 87 -7.93 -3.90 5.81
C GLY A 87 -7.65 -4.43 4.41
N SER A 88 -8.60 -5.13 3.78
CA SER A 88 -8.34 -6.06 2.67
C SER A 88 -7.12 -5.68 1.84
N VAL A 89 -6.02 -6.45 1.89
CA VAL A 89 -4.76 -6.14 1.16
C VAL A 89 -5.06 -5.80 -0.31
N LEU A 90 -6.12 -6.39 -0.83
CA LEU A 90 -6.70 -6.14 -2.14
C LEU A 90 -7.14 -4.69 -2.37
N GLU A 91 -7.71 -4.00 -1.38
CA GLU A 91 -8.16 -2.61 -1.49
C GLU A 91 -6.97 -1.67 -1.71
N VAL A 92 -5.93 -1.82 -0.90
CA VAL A 92 -4.67 -1.06 -1.05
C VAL A 92 -3.95 -1.42 -2.35
N MET A 93 -3.94 -2.71 -2.71
CA MET A 93 -3.35 -3.17 -3.96
C MET A 93 -4.12 -2.67 -5.19
N LEU A 94 -5.45 -2.68 -5.14
CA LEU A 94 -6.33 -2.17 -6.20
C LEU A 94 -6.11 -0.67 -6.38
N TYR A 95 -6.08 0.09 -5.29
CA TYR A 95 -5.81 1.52 -5.32
C TYR A 95 -4.41 1.85 -5.89
N ALA A 96 -3.38 1.09 -5.49
CA ALA A 96 -2.03 1.23 -6.04
C ALA A 96 -1.98 0.98 -7.56
N ILE A 97 -2.71 -0.03 -8.06
CA ILE A 97 -2.79 -0.35 -9.49
C ILE A 97 -3.60 0.70 -10.25
N SER A 98 -4.79 1.07 -9.75
CA SER A 98 -5.65 2.09 -10.35
C SER A 98 -4.92 3.42 -10.52
N ARG A 99 -4.17 3.84 -9.51
CA ARG A 99 -3.32 5.03 -9.61
C ARG A 99 -2.26 4.88 -10.71
N LYS A 100 -1.55 3.75 -10.77
CA LYS A 100 -0.51 3.54 -11.78
C LYS A 100 -1.09 3.70 -13.20
N MET A 101 -2.30 3.17 -13.43
CA MET A 101 -3.03 3.30 -14.69
C MET A 101 -3.44 4.73 -15.03
N LEU A 102 -3.68 5.60 -14.05
CA LEU A 102 -4.02 7.01 -14.29
C LEU A 102 -2.80 7.88 -14.64
N ILE A 103 -1.59 7.45 -14.25
CA ILE A 103 -0.37 8.27 -14.37
C ILE A 103 0.45 7.87 -15.59
N SER A 104 0.47 6.60 -15.96
CA SER A 104 1.16 6.14 -17.15
C SER A 104 0.21 6.13 -18.34
N SER A 105 0.60 6.82 -19.42
CA SER A 105 0.08 6.54 -20.76
C SER A 105 0.61 5.19 -21.25
N SER A 106 0.37 4.14 -20.46
CA SER A 106 0.68 2.77 -20.79
C SER A 106 -0.01 2.42 -22.10
N THR A 107 0.64 1.57 -22.88
CA THR A 107 0.01 1.11 -24.13
C THR A 107 -1.29 0.40 -23.76
N THR A 108 -2.36 0.58 -24.54
CA THR A 108 -3.69 -0.01 -24.29
C THR A 108 -3.62 -1.50 -23.92
N LEU A 109 -2.65 -2.24 -24.45
CA LEU A 109 -2.39 -3.65 -24.12
C LEU A 109 -1.92 -3.87 -22.68
N GLU A 110 -1.02 -3.04 -22.15
CA GLU A 110 -0.56 -3.16 -20.76
C GLU A 110 -1.70 -2.87 -19.77
N MET A 111 -2.55 -1.90 -20.10
CA MET A 111 -3.75 -1.58 -19.33
C MET A 111 -4.72 -2.78 -19.32
N LEU A 112 -4.96 -3.39 -20.48
CA LEU A 112 -5.82 -4.57 -20.62
C LEU A 112 -5.30 -5.75 -19.80
N LEU A 113 -3.99 -6.03 -19.89
CA LEU A 113 -3.36 -7.11 -19.10
C LEU A 113 -3.45 -6.83 -17.60
N GLY A 114 -3.29 -5.57 -17.16
CA GLY A 114 -3.46 -5.17 -15.78
C GLY A 114 -4.89 -5.40 -15.25
N VAL A 115 -5.91 -5.07 -16.05
CA VAL A 115 -7.32 -5.32 -15.70
C VAL A 115 -7.61 -6.82 -15.62
N ILE A 116 -7.11 -7.62 -16.55
CA ILE A 116 -7.27 -9.09 -16.52
C ILE A 116 -6.61 -9.67 -15.27
N ALA A 117 -5.39 -9.23 -14.94
CA ALA A 117 -4.68 -9.68 -13.74
C ALA A 117 -5.45 -9.33 -12.45
N LEU A 118 -6.01 -8.12 -12.35
CA LEU A 118 -6.89 -7.73 -11.24
C LEU A 118 -8.14 -8.61 -11.15
N GLY A 119 -8.77 -8.92 -12.29
CA GLY A 119 -9.93 -9.80 -12.34
C GLY A 119 -9.61 -11.22 -11.84
N ILE A 120 -8.45 -11.76 -12.20
CA ILE A 120 -7.97 -13.06 -11.71
C ILE A 120 -7.73 -13.03 -10.20
N ILE A 121 -7.09 -12.00 -9.66
CA ILE A 121 -6.82 -11.90 -8.22
C ILE A 121 -8.13 -11.81 -7.43
N PHE A 122 -9.09 -11.01 -7.89
CA PHE A 122 -10.41 -10.90 -7.26
C PHE A 122 -11.18 -12.23 -7.32
N PHE A 123 -11.05 -12.96 -8.43
CA PHE A 123 -11.64 -14.29 -8.58
C PHE A 123 -11.03 -15.30 -7.60
N ILE A 124 -9.69 -15.34 -7.49
CA ILE A 124 -8.99 -16.21 -6.55
C ILE A 124 -9.37 -15.87 -5.12
N ASP A 125 -9.39 -14.59 -4.77
CA ASP A 125 -9.76 -14.13 -3.44
C ASP A 125 -11.17 -14.59 -3.05
N LYS A 126 -12.14 -14.40 -3.96
CA LYS A 126 -13.52 -14.83 -3.74
C LYS A 126 -13.63 -16.35 -3.56
N TYR A 127 -12.90 -17.15 -4.34
CA TYR A 127 -12.96 -18.61 -4.24
C TYR A 127 -12.21 -19.18 -3.03
N LEU A 128 -11.16 -18.50 -2.56
CA LEU A 128 -10.35 -18.96 -1.43
C LEU A 128 -10.93 -18.50 -0.09
N HIS A 129 -11.49 -17.30 0.01
CA HIS A 129 -12.17 -16.83 1.22
C HIS A 129 -13.50 -17.53 1.47
N VAL A 130 -14.21 -18.00 0.44
CA VAL A 130 -15.46 -18.77 0.61
C VAL A 130 -15.22 -20.15 1.25
N LYS A 131 -14.04 -20.76 1.09
CA LYS A 131 -13.73 -22.06 1.74
C LYS A 131 -13.50 -21.98 3.25
N ASN A 132 -13.37 -20.79 3.84
CA ASN A 132 -13.14 -20.64 5.28
C ASN A 132 -14.44 -20.41 6.09
N LEU A 133 -15.62 -20.67 5.47
CA LEU A 133 -16.93 -20.54 6.12
C LEU A 133 -17.69 -21.88 6.20
N GLU A 134 -17.08 -22.99 5.80
CA GLU A 134 -17.68 -24.34 5.85
C GLU A 134 -16.96 -25.32 6.81
N ASP A 135 -16.06 -24.84 7.66
CA ASP A 135 -15.49 -25.59 8.80
C ASP A 135 -15.69 -24.84 10.14
#